data_AF-A4ACN0-F1
#
_entry.id   AF-A4ACN0-F1
#
_cell.length_a   1.000
_cell.length_b   1.000
_cell.length_c   1.000
_cell.angle_alpha   90.00
_cell.angle_beta   90.00
_cell.angle_gamma   90.00
#
_symmetry.space_group_name_H-M   'P 1'
#
loop_
_entity.id
_entity.type
_entity.pdbx_description
1 polymer ?
#
loop_
_entity_poly.entity_id
_entity_poly.type
_entity_poly.pdbx_seq_one_letter_code
_entity_poly.pdbx_strand_id
1 'polypeptide(L)'
;MDASQEIRRLRYLQAMGVPVYVTRRVLPGAAVTSKITLKESVRMAGAAEPQEQAAPIAPITAPQKTSSPAAQALREFLRQDIDRQKPAPGAATDTASARETKGAARQDSAPRFRLAALITKGRLWLEELGDEALAQDQLQLVAAMARALEHPVKDEAAVAVTEFRWPLHDNAQLGLSADDATAALQGFLSRQLDENACVELICLGNASRKLIADLAIPCARRAISSTRDMLENPSIKGDVWKALRA
;
A
#
# COMPACT_ATOMS: atom_id res chain seq x y z
N MET A 1 -17.51 -21.83 9.28
CA MET A 1 -17.21 -20.54 9.92
C MET A 1 -17.35 -20.72 11.42
N ASP A 2 -16.34 -20.32 12.19
CA ASP A 2 -16.37 -20.35 13.65
C ASP A 2 -17.42 -19.34 14.16
N ALA A 3 -18.30 -19.78 15.07
CA ALA A 3 -19.35 -18.94 15.66
C ALA A 3 -18.78 -17.67 16.31
N SER A 4 -17.56 -17.74 16.85
CA SER A 4 -16.87 -16.60 17.43
C SER A 4 -16.51 -15.54 16.40
N GLN A 5 -16.11 -15.96 15.19
CA GLN A 5 -15.81 -15.04 14.10
C GLN A 5 -17.07 -14.38 13.54
N GLU A 6 -18.19 -15.11 13.44
CA GLU A 6 -19.44 -14.53 12.96
C GLU A 6 -19.99 -13.47 13.92
N ILE A 7 -19.91 -13.69 15.24
CA ILE A 7 -20.32 -12.67 16.22
C ILE A 7 -19.47 -11.40 16.09
N ARG A 8 -18.15 -11.53 15.89
CA ARG A 8 -17.26 -10.38 15.66
C ARG A 8 -17.61 -9.66 14.37
N ARG A 9 -17.86 -10.40 13.28
CA ARG A 9 -18.29 -9.84 12.00
C ARG A 9 -19.59 -9.05 12.12
N LEU A 10 -20.60 -9.59 12.81
CA LEU A 10 -21.88 -8.92 13.02
C LEU A 10 -21.75 -7.64 13.83
N ARG A 11 -20.96 -7.66 14.93
CA ARG A 11 -20.67 -6.44 15.71
C ARG A 11 -19.95 -5.39 14.87
N TYR A 12 -19.03 -5.82 14.01
CA TYR A 12 -18.30 -4.93 13.11
C TYR A 12 -19.24 -4.26 12.10
N LEU A 13 -20.11 -5.04 11.46
CA LEU A 13 -21.12 -4.50 10.52
C LEU A 13 -22.08 -3.53 11.21
N GLN A 14 -22.50 -3.86 12.43
CA GLN A 14 -23.33 -2.96 13.25
C GLN A 14 -22.61 -1.64 13.57
N ALA A 15 -21.32 -1.68 13.91
CA ALA A 15 -20.51 -0.48 14.18
C ALA A 15 -20.34 0.40 12.92
N MET A 16 -20.35 -0.19 11.73
CA MET A 16 -20.37 0.54 10.46
C MET A 16 -21.75 1.05 10.06
N GLY A 17 -22.80 0.77 10.85
CA GLY A 17 -24.19 1.11 10.51
C GLY A 17 -24.72 0.32 9.30
N VAL A 18 -24.08 -0.79 8.93
CA VAL A 18 -24.51 -1.62 7.79
C VAL A 18 -25.69 -2.48 8.25
N PRO A 19 -26.89 -2.32 7.65
CA PRO A 19 -28.04 -3.14 8.00
C PRO A 19 -27.78 -4.59 7.56
N VAL A 20 -27.81 -5.52 8.52
CA VAL A 20 -27.66 -6.94 8.26
C VAL A 20 -29.04 -7.56 8.09
N TYR A 21 -29.36 -7.96 6.86
CA TYR A 21 -30.57 -8.71 6.58
C TYR A 21 -30.30 -10.20 6.75
N VAL A 22 -31.03 -10.84 7.66
CA VAL A 22 -30.98 -12.29 7.87
C VAL A 22 -32.32 -12.89 7.49
N THR A 23 -32.32 -13.88 6.59
CA THR A 23 -33.52 -14.66 6.31
C THR A 23 -33.84 -15.52 7.53
N ARG A 24 -34.87 -15.15 8.29
CA ARG A 24 -35.41 -16.05 9.30
C ARG A 24 -36.05 -17.23 8.58
N ARG A 25 -35.87 -18.44 9.14
CA ARG A 25 -36.63 -19.62 8.73
C ARG A 25 -38.11 -19.30 8.86
N VAL A 26 -38.89 -19.59 7.81
CA VAL A 26 -40.35 -19.43 7.86
C VAL A 26 -40.89 -20.48 8.83
N LEU A 27 -41.57 -20.04 9.88
CA LEU A 27 -42.25 -20.94 10.82
C LEU A 27 -43.59 -21.38 10.22
N PRO A 28 -44.07 -22.61 10.51
CA PRO A 28 -45.40 -23.04 10.09
C PRO A 28 -46.47 -22.05 10.55
N GLY A 29 -47.33 -21.59 9.64
CA GLY A 29 -48.41 -20.63 9.93
C GLY A 29 -48.00 -19.15 9.98
N ALA A 30 -46.71 -18.81 9.78
CA ALA A 30 -46.27 -17.43 9.71
C ALA A 30 -46.74 -16.75 8.40
N ALA A 31 -47.13 -15.47 8.49
CA ALA A 31 -47.47 -14.66 7.31
C ALA A 31 -46.30 -14.58 6.32
N VAL A 32 -46.62 -14.54 5.02
CA VAL A 32 -45.61 -14.50 3.95
C VAL A 32 -44.72 -13.27 4.13
N THR A 33 -43.43 -13.51 4.40
CA THR A 33 -42.45 -12.43 4.50
C THR A 33 -42.06 -11.94 3.10
N SER A 34 -42.28 -10.66 2.83
CA SER A 34 -41.82 -10.00 1.60
C SER A 34 -40.30 -10.01 1.55
N LYS A 35 -39.72 -10.77 0.60
CA LYS A 35 -38.29 -10.77 0.36
C LYS A 35 -37.89 -9.43 -0.29
N ILE A 36 -36.93 -8.74 0.32
CA ILE A 36 -36.35 -7.55 -0.29
C ILE A 36 -35.49 -8.01 -1.47
N THR A 37 -35.91 -7.67 -2.69
CA THR A 37 -35.07 -7.85 -3.88
C THR A 37 -33.97 -6.79 -3.85
N LEU A 38 -32.72 -7.23 -3.73
CA LEU A 38 -31.57 -6.33 -3.91
C LEU A 38 -31.59 -5.85 -5.35
N LYS A 39 -31.78 -4.54 -5.57
CA LYS A 39 -31.56 -3.95 -6.89
C LYS A 39 -30.09 -4.12 -7.23
N GLU A 40 -29.79 -4.87 -8.27
CA GLU A 40 -28.46 -4.81 -8.89
C GLU A 40 -28.17 -3.34 -9.19
N SER A 41 -27.04 -2.85 -8.68
CA SER A 41 -26.56 -1.52 -9.02
C SER A 41 -26.40 -1.44 -10.52
N VAL A 42 -27.15 -0.52 -11.14
CA VAL A 42 -27.19 -0.29 -12.58
C VAL A 42 -25.76 -0.20 -13.12
N ARG A 43 -25.41 -1.12 -14.03
CA ARG A 43 -24.22 -1.01 -14.87
C ARG A 43 -24.35 0.30 -15.66
N MET A 44 -23.39 1.20 -15.53
CA MET A 44 -23.22 2.25 -16.52
C MET A 44 -22.83 1.56 -17.83
N ALA A 45 -23.83 1.32 -18.69
CA ALA A 45 -23.65 0.75 -20.01
C ALA A 45 -22.91 1.79 -20.87
N GLY A 46 -21.67 1.47 -21.22
CA GLY A 46 -20.80 2.34 -21.99
C GLY A 46 -19.51 1.65 -22.41
N ALA A 47 -19.59 0.41 -22.86
CA ALA A 47 -18.53 -0.22 -23.63
C ALA A 47 -19.19 -1.22 -24.56
N ALA A 48 -19.29 -0.85 -25.83
CA ALA A 48 -19.70 -1.74 -26.89
C ALA A 48 -18.79 -2.98 -26.88
N GLU A 49 -19.39 -4.17 -26.90
CA GLU A 49 -18.69 -5.43 -27.13
C GLU A 49 -18.12 -5.42 -28.55
N PRO A 50 -16.80 -5.58 -28.76
CA PRO A 50 -16.27 -5.92 -30.07
C PRO A 50 -16.55 -7.41 -30.32
N GLN A 51 -17.25 -7.70 -31.42
CA GLN A 51 -17.49 -9.05 -31.91
C GLN A 51 -16.15 -9.77 -32.16
N GLU A 52 -16.00 -10.92 -31.52
CA GLU A 52 -14.87 -11.82 -31.67
C GLU A 52 -14.98 -12.56 -33.01
N GLN A 53 -14.25 -12.07 -34.02
CA GLN A 53 -13.99 -12.79 -35.26
C GLN A 53 -12.71 -13.61 -35.11
N ALA A 54 -12.91 -14.93 -35.04
CA ALA A 54 -11.86 -15.93 -35.00
C ALA A 54 -11.08 -16.00 -36.32
N ALA A 55 -9.75 -15.95 -36.23
CA ALA A 55 -8.81 -16.40 -37.25
C ALA A 55 -7.50 -16.89 -36.58
N PRO A 56 -6.74 -17.78 -37.23
CA PRO A 56 -6.16 -18.97 -36.58
C PRO A 56 -4.77 -18.82 -35.96
N ILE A 57 -4.47 -19.77 -35.07
CA ILE A 57 -3.29 -19.95 -34.23
C ILE A 57 -2.04 -20.23 -35.09
N ALA A 58 -0.97 -19.46 -34.87
CA ALA A 58 0.40 -19.82 -35.23
C ALA A 58 1.23 -20.05 -33.95
N PRO A 59 2.10 -21.07 -33.89
CA PRO A 59 2.82 -21.43 -32.67
C PRO A 59 3.97 -20.46 -32.41
N ILE A 60 3.99 -19.87 -31.21
CA ILE A 60 5.08 -19.01 -30.76
C ILE A 60 5.94 -19.79 -29.75
N THR A 61 7.16 -20.06 -30.17
CA THR A 61 8.25 -20.67 -29.41
C THR A 61 8.62 -19.82 -28.18
N ALA A 62 8.88 -20.48 -27.06
CA ALA A 62 9.30 -19.85 -25.80
C ALA A 62 10.67 -19.14 -25.94
N PRO A 63 10.84 -17.89 -25.45
CA PRO A 63 12.16 -17.30 -25.28
C PRO A 63 12.79 -17.79 -23.98
N GLN A 64 13.93 -18.46 -24.14
CA GLN A 64 14.82 -18.83 -23.05
C GLN A 64 15.41 -17.57 -22.39
N LYS A 65 15.52 -17.61 -21.06
CA LYS A 65 16.16 -16.58 -20.24
C LYS A 65 17.66 -16.51 -20.57
N THR A 66 18.09 -15.48 -21.29
CA THR A 66 19.51 -15.09 -21.32
C THR A 66 19.69 -13.93 -20.35
N SER A 67 20.34 -14.20 -19.21
CA SER A 67 20.76 -13.15 -18.27
C SER A 67 21.87 -12.32 -18.90
N SER A 68 21.68 -11.00 -18.96
CA SER A 68 22.71 -10.05 -19.39
C SER A 68 23.97 -10.15 -18.49
N PRO A 69 25.20 -10.03 -19.05
CA PRO A 69 26.46 -10.01 -18.30
C PRO A 69 26.50 -8.91 -17.22
N ALA A 70 25.79 -7.80 -17.43
CA ALA A 70 25.70 -6.70 -16.47
C ALA A 70 24.97 -7.10 -15.17
N ALA A 71 23.98 -8.00 -15.26
CA ALA A 71 23.25 -8.50 -14.10
C ALA A 71 24.08 -9.52 -13.27
N GLN A 72 25.07 -10.15 -13.89
CA GLN A 72 26.01 -11.03 -13.20
C GLN A 72 27.10 -10.22 -12.48
N ALA A 73 27.64 -9.17 -13.13
CA ALA A 73 28.63 -8.28 -12.53
C ALA A 73 28.10 -7.56 -11.26
N LEU A 74 26.83 -7.13 -11.27
CA LEU A 74 26.20 -6.49 -10.11
C LEU A 74 26.01 -7.46 -8.93
N ARG A 75 25.76 -8.74 -9.19
CA ARG A 75 25.62 -9.77 -8.15
C ARG A 75 26.96 -10.16 -7.54
N GLU A 76 28.03 -10.14 -8.33
CA GLU A 76 29.40 -10.39 -7.85
C GLU A 76 29.85 -9.27 -6.89
N PHE A 77 29.58 -8.01 -7.27
CA PHE A 77 29.92 -6.84 -6.45
C PHE A 77 29.20 -6.84 -5.09
N LEU A 78 27.90 -7.14 -5.08
CA LEU A 78 27.10 -7.20 -3.85
C LEU A 78 27.52 -8.35 -2.91
N ARG A 79 28.14 -9.43 -3.42
CA ARG A 79 28.68 -10.50 -2.58
C ARG A 79 30.00 -10.13 -1.91
N GLN A 80 30.83 -9.30 -2.55
CA GLN A 80 32.12 -8.87 -2.00
C GLN A 80 31.98 -7.88 -0.84
N ASP A 81 30.91 -7.07 -0.80
CA ASP A 81 30.65 -6.14 0.30
C ASP A 81 30.16 -6.85 1.57
N ILE A 82 29.40 -7.94 1.43
CA ILE A 82 28.85 -8.69 2.57
C ILE A 82 29.96 -9.42 3.34
N ASP A 83 31.01 -9.89 2.66
CA ASP A 83 32.11 -10.63 3.31
C ASP A 83 33.11 -9.71 4.03
N ARG A 84 33.00 -8.38 3.84
CA ARG A 84 33.90 -7.40 4.44
C ARG A 84 33.43 -6.89 5.82
N GLN A 85 32.19 -7.16 6.21
CA GLN A 85 31.66 -6.80 7.52
C GLN A 85 31.71 -7.97 8.51
N LYS A 86 32.92 -8.21 9.04
CA LYS A 86 33.11 -8.92 10.31
C LYS A 86 33.86 -8.02 11.29
N PRO A 87 33.22 -7.53 12.37
CA PRO A 87 33.91 -6.68 13.33
C PRO A 87 34.72 -7.52 14.33
N ALA A 88 35.97 -7.10 14.56
CA ALA A 88 36.78 -7.52 15.71
C ALA A 88 36.66 -6.47 16.84
N PRO A 89 36.64 -6.85 18.13
CA PRO A 89 36.49 -5.90 19.23
C PRO A 89 37.86 -5.44 19.75
N GLY A 90 38.01 -4.15 20.05
CA GLY A 90 39.21 -3.66 20.72
C GLY A 90 39.27 -2.15 20.99
N ALA A 91 39.32 -1.84 22.29
CA ALA A 91 39.90 -0.66 22.93
C ALA A 91 39.14 0.68 22.94
N ALA A 92 38.64 0.98 24.14
CA ALA A 92 38.30 2.31 24.61
C ALA A 92 39.54 3.21 24.73
N THR A 93 39.35 4.51 24.49
CA THR A 93 40.07 5.55 25.22
C THR A 93 39.19 6.80 25.30
N ASP A 94 38.88 7.17 26.53
CA ASP A 94 38.39 8.49 26.92
C ASP A 94 39.36 9.58 26.47
N THR A 95 38.84 10.65 25.88
CA THR A 95 39.36 12.00 26.19
C THR A 95 38.29 13.04 25.91
N ALA A 96 37.79 13.62 27.00
CA ALA A 96 36.98 14.82 26.98
C ALA A 96 37.80 16.01 26.48
N SER A 97 37.22 16.85 25.63
CA SER A 97 37.58 18.27 25.57
C SER A 97 36.36 19.09 25.20
N ALA A 98 35.87 19.82 26.18
CA ALA A 98 34.84 20.83 26.05
C ALA A 98 35.39 22.01 25.23
N ARG A 99 34.64 22.42 24.22
CA ARG A 99 34.68 23.80 23.74
C ARG A 99 33.30 24.24 23.28
N GLU A 100 32.64 24.97 24.15
CA GLU A 100 31.47 25.77 23.81
C GLU A 100 31.87 26.85 22.81
N THR A 101 31.13 26.94 21.69
CA THR A 101 30.94 28.21 20.99
C THR A 101 29.58 28.25 20.32
N LYS A 102 28.74 29.15 20.84
CA LYS A 102 27.62 29.89 20.23
C LYS A 102 27.25 29.55 18.77
N GLY A 103 25.97 29.21 18.61
CA GLY A 103 25.28 29.27 17.32
C GLY A 103 24.19 28.21 17.20
N ALA A 104 23.22 28.18 18.13
CA ALA A 104 22.03 27.35 17.97
C ALA A 104 21.11 27.96 16.90
N ALA A 105 21.55 27.88 15.63
CA ALA A 105 20.59 27.73 14.55
C ALA A 105 19.83 26.43 14.85
N ARG A 106 18.50 26.46 14.77
CA ARG A 106 17.68 25.24 14.79
C ARG A 106 18.26 24.32 13.72
N GLN A 107 19.02 23.32 14.13
CA GLN A 107 19.28 22.15 13.31
C GLN A 107 17.91 21.50 13.19
N ASP A 108 17.19 21.78 12.10
CA ASP A 108 16.03 20.98 11.74
C ASP A 108 16.54 19.54 11.65
N SER A 109 16.12 18.73 12.60
CA SER A 109 16.43 17.32 12.63
C SER A 109 16.03 16.74 11.28
N ALA A 110 16.98 16.11 10.58
CA ALA A 110 16.71 15.46 9.30
C ALA A 110 15.44 14.61 9.41
N PRO A 111 14.51 14.71 8.44
CA PRO A 111 13.25 13.99 8.52
C PRO A 111 13.54 12.48 8.61
N ARG A 112 12.72 11.77 9.38
CA ARG A 112 12.75 10.30 9.45
C ARG A 112 11.34 9.79 9.29
N PHE A 113 11.15 8.85 8.36
CA PHE A 113 9.84 8.28 8.11
C PHE A 113 9.97 6.92 7.41
N ARG A 114 8.91 6.13 7.51
CA ARG A 114 8.81 4.81 6.90
C ARG A 114 7.47 4.67 6.21
N LEU A 115 7.50 4.22 4.96
CA LEU A 115 6.32 4.08 4.13
C LEU A 115 6.18 2.63 3.67
N ALA A 116 4.95 2.12 3.69
CA ALA A 116 4.55 0.94 2.94
C ALA A 116 3.91 1.36 1.62
N ALA A 117 4.47 0.88 0.52
CA ALA A 117 3.89 0.91 -0.80
C ALA A 117 3.26 -0.46 -1.10
N LEU A 118 1.93 -0.52 -1.14
CA LEU A 118 1.19 -1.71 -1.50
C LEU A 118 0.70 -1.60 -2.95
N ILE A 119 1.15 -2.51 -3.79
CA ILE A 119 0.79 -2.56 -5.21
C ILE A 119 -0.22 -3.67 -5.42
N THR A 120 -1.37 -3.30 -5.95
CA THR A 120 -2.38 -4.27 -6.36
C THR A 120 -3.30 -3.64 -7.39
N LYS A 121 -3.66 -4.41 -8.42
CA LYS A 121 -4.70 -4.03 -9.40
C LYS A 121 -4.47 -2.67 -10.08
N GLY A 122 -3.23 -2.37 -10.45
CA GLY A 122 -2.85 -1.11 -11.12
C GLY A 122 -3.01 0.13 -10.24
N ARG A 123 -3.02 -0.03 -8.91
CA ARG A 123 -3.05 1.06 -7.94
C ARG A 123 -1.91 0.91 -6.94
N LEU A 124 -1.33 2.04 -6.57
CA LEU A 124 -0.32 2.14 -5.53
C LEU A 124 -0.98 2.71 -4.28
N TRP A 125 -1.02 1.95 -3.19
CA TRP A 125 -1.52 2.39 -1.89
C TRP A 125 -0.34 2.74 -1.01
N LEU A 126 -0.32 3.93 -0.44
CA LEU A 126 0.82 4.46 0.31
C LEU A 126 0.41 4.78 1.75
N GLU A 127 1.05 4.13 2.72
CA GLU A 127 0.80 4.33 4.15
C GLU A 127 2.10 4.64 4.90
N GLU A 128 2.03 5.56 5.85
CA GLU A 128 3.14 5.87 6.76
C GLU A 128 3.02 5.01 8.02
N LEU A 129 4.11 4.31 8.36
CA LEU A 129 4.09 3.26 9.37
C LEU A 129 4.55 3.73 10.76
N GLY A 130 5.25 4.86 10.83
CA GLY A 130 6.00 5.29 12.00
C GLY A 130 7.10 4.28 12.34
N ASP A 131 7.16 3.88 13.60
CA ASP A 131 8.13 2.90 14.09
C ASP A 131 7.66 1.45 13.92
N GLU A 132 6.38 1.23 13.67
CA GLU A 132 5.77 -0.09 13.56
C GLU A 132 5.97 -0.71 12.16
N ALA A 133 5.75 -2.03 12.07
CA ALA A 133 5.65 -2.72 10.79
C ALA A 133 4.19 -2.74 10.31
N LEU A 134 4.02 -2.89 8.99
CA LEU A 134 2.68 -3.08 8.41
C LEU A 134 2.04 -4.37 8.96
N ALA A 135 0.93 -4.24 9.68
CA ALA A 135 0.24 -5.38 10.26
C ALA A 135 -0.51 -6.20 9.20
N GLN A 136 -0.68 -7.50 9.46
CA GLN A 136 -1.39 -8.40 8.55
C GLN A 136 -2.85 -7.97 8.31
N ASP A 137 -3.54 -7.46 9.33
CA ASP A 137 -4.93 -6.98 9.20
C ASP A 137 -5.03 -5.73 8.30
N GLN A 138 -4.00 -4.87 8.29
CA GLN A 138 -3.92 -3.72 7.39
C GLN A 138 -3.77 -4.19 5.94
N LEU A 139 -2.87 -5.15 5.69
CA LEU A 139 -2.70 -5.77 4.38
C LEU A 139 -3.98 -6.43 3.86
N GLN A 140 -4.68 -7.19 4.72
CA GLN A 140 -5.96 -7.81 4.38
C GLN A 140 -7.03 -6.77 4.06
N LEU A 141 -7.07 -5.66 4.80
CA LEU A 141 -8.00 -4.57 4.54
C LEU A 141 -7.75 -3.93 3.16
N VAL A 142 -6.50 -3.62 2.82
CA VAL A 142 -6.15 -3.07 1.49
C VAL A 142 -6.49 -4.07 0.38
N ALA A 143 -6.16 -5.35 0.55
CA ALA A 143 -6.50 -6.40 -0.42
C ALA A 143 -8.02 -6.49 -0.65
N ALA A 144 -8.81 -6.44 0.43
CA ALA A 144 -10.27 -6.45 0.35
C ALA A 144 -10.81 -5.17 -0.32
N MET A 145 -10.21 -4.00 -0.03
CA MET A 145 -10.59 -2.74 -0.65
C MET A 145 -10.32 -2.74 -2.15
N ALA A 146 -9.11 -3.10 -2.55
CA ALA A 146 -8.72 -3.21 -3.96
C ALA A 146 -9.62 -4.19 -4.72
N ARG A 147 -9.92 -5.35 -4.13
CA ARG A 147 -10.82 -6.34 -4.71
C ARG A 147 -12.24 -5.79 -4.94
N ALA A 148 -12.78 -5.02 -3.99
CA ALA A 148 -14.12 -4.46 -4.13
C ALA A 148 -14.21 -3.35 -5.19
N LEU A 149 -13.09 -2.68 -5.49
CA LEU A 149 -13.02 -1.66 -6.53
C LEU A 149 -12.93 -2.26 -7.94
N GLU A 150 -12.58 -3.54 -8.06
CA GLU A 150 -12.64 -4.28 -9.31
C GLU A 150 -13.96 -5.02 -9.44
N HIS A 151 -14.87 -4.47 -10.25
CA HIS A 151 -16.10 -5.17 -10.63
C HIS A 151 -16.19 -5.31 -12.17
N PRO A 152 -16.47 -6.51 -12.70
CA PRO A 152 -16.61 -7.79 -11.99
C PRO A 152 -15.26 -8.26 -11.40
N VAL A 153 -15.32 -9.01 -10.29
CA VAL A 153 -14.12 -9.59 -9.67
C VAL A 153 -13.52 -10.60 -10.65
N LYS A 154 -12.42 -10.21 -11.31
CA LYS A 154 -11.78 -11.05 -12.33
C LYS A 154 -10.84 -12.09 -11.71
N ASP A 155 -10.09 -11.72 -10.67
CA ASP A 155 -9.13 -12.60 -10.00
C ASP A 155 -8.71 -12.08 -8.62
N GLU A 156 -8.31 -13.00 -7.75
CA GLU A 156 -7.65 -12.70 -6.48
C GLU A 156 -6.17 -12.34 -6.74
N ALA A 157 -5.87 -11.06 -6.98
CA ALA A 157 -4.47 -10.66 -7.15
C ALA A 157 -3.76 -10.56 -5.80
N ALA A 158 -2.52 -11.04 -5.78
CA ALA A 158 -1.61 -10.79 -4.68
C ALA A 158 -1.38 -9.28 -4.50
N VAL A 159 -1.20 -8.86 -3.26
CA VAL A 159 -0.74 -7.51 -2.93
C VAL A 159 0.77 -7.59 -2.76
N ALA A 160 1.51 -6.95 -3.65
CA ALA A 160 2.95 -6.79 -3.48
C ALA A 160 3.20 -5.63 -2.51
N VAL A 161 4.15 -5.80 -1.58
CA VAL A 161 4.47 -4.78 -0.56
C VAL A 161 5.94 -4.44 -0.67
N THR A 162 6.22 -3.14 -0.77
CA THR A 162 7.57 -2.58 -0.78
C THR A 162 7.67 -1.54 0.33
N GLU A 163 8.71 -1.60 1.16
CA GLU A 163 8.97 -0.60 2.19
C GLU A 163 9.96 0.45 1.68
N PHE A 164 9.68 1.73 1.95
CA PHE A 164 10.63 2.82 1.80
C PHE A 164 10.96 3.39 3.17
N ARG A 165 12.25 3.56 3.45
CA ARG A 165 12.74 4.12 4.70
C ARG A 165 13.66 5.28 4.41
N TRP A 166 13.39 6.40 5.07
CA TRP A 166 14.28 7.55 5.06
C TRP A 166 14.78 7.83 6.48
N PRO A 167 16.09 8.12 6.67
CA PRO A 167 17.19 8.10 5.69
C PRO A 167 17.47 6.76 5.00
N LEU A 168 18.04 6.81 3.79
CA LEU A 168 18.52 5.62 3.07
C LEU A 168 19.82 5.05 3.67
N HIS A 169 20.57 5.87 4.41
CA HIS A 169 21.83 5.53 5.06
C HIS A 169 22.04 6.41 6.30
N ASP A 170 22.88 5.96 7.24
CA ASP A 170 23.21 6.70 8.46
C ASP A 170 24.44 7.62 8.31
N ASN A 171 25.02 7.69 7.12
CA ASN A 171 26.21 8.50 6.86
C ASN A 171 25.85 9.99 6.78
N ALA A 172 26.18 10.74 7.83
CA ALA A 172 25.93 12.18 7.92
C ALA A 172 26.69 13.05 6.88
N GLN A 173 27.67 12.46 6.18
CA GLN A 173 28.41 13.12 5.09
C GLN A 173 27.68 13.08 3.75
N LEU A 174 26.64 12.24 3.62
CA LEU A 174 25.80 12.14 2.44
C LEU A 174 24.54 13.00 2.63
N GLY A 175 23.88 13.38 1.53
CA GLY A 175 22.68 14.23 1.57
C GLY A 175 21.57 13.61 2.42
N LEU A 176 21.23 14.27 3.53
CA LEU A 176 20.19 13.88 4.49
C LEU A 176 19.14 14.99 4.67
N SER A 177 19.12 15.97 3.77
CA SER A 177 18.21 17.10 3.86
C SER A 177 16.76 16.70 3.55
N ALA A 178 15.82 17.59 3.86
CA ALA A 178 14.42 17.40 3.46
C ALA A 178 14.25 17.37 1.93
N ASP A 179 15.07 18.13 1.19
CA ASP A 179 15.05 18.13 -0.27
C ASP A 179 15.56 16.79 -0.83
N ASP A 180 16.62 16.23 -0.24
CA ASP A 180 17.12 14.89 -0.59
C ASP A 180 16.06 13.81 -0.33
N ALA A 181 15.36 13.91 0.82
CA ALA A 181 14.27 13.00 1.17
C ALA A 181 13.13 13.06 0.15
N THR A 182 12.77 14.28 -0.26
CA THR A 182 11.73 14.57 -1.26
C THR A 182 12.11 14.01 -2.62
N ALA A 183 13.35 14.25 -3.07
CA ALA A 183 13.86 13.72 -4.33
C ALA A 183 13.93 12.18 -4.33
N ALA A 184 14.42 11.58 -3.24
CA ALA A 184 14.48 10.13 -3.08
C ALA A 184 13.08 9.49 -3.08
N LEU A 185 12.13 10.08 -2.35
CA LEU A 185 10.75 9.62 -2.32
C LEU A 185 10.08 9.75 -3.70
N GLN A 186 10.30 10.87 -4.41
CA GLN A 186 9.78 11.05 -5.77
C GLN A 186 10.30 9.97 -6.72
N GLY A 187 11.62 9.72 -6.70
CA GLY A 187 12.23 8.68 -7.52
C GLY A 187 11.69 7.28 -7.21
N PHE A 188 11.51 6.97 -5.91
CA PHE A 188 10.90 5.72 -5.47
C PHE A 188 9.47 5.58 -6.00
N LEU A 189 8.61 6.58 -5.80
CA LEU A 189 7.21 6.51 -6.21
C LEU A 189 7.05 6.46 -7.73
N SER A 190 7.77 7.29 -8.49
CA SER A 190 7.72 7.26 -9.95
C SER A 190 8.10 5.88 -10.49
N ARG A 191 9.18 5.28 -9.95
CA ARG A 191 9.59 3.93 -10.32
C ARG A 191 8.51 2.89 -10.00
N GLN A 192 7.91 2.93 -8.82
CA GLN A 192 6.84 1.98 -8.45
C GLN A 192 5.62 2.13 -9.36
N LEU A 193 5.27 3.36 -9.74
CA LEU A 193 4.15 3.62 -10.64
C LEU A 193 4.43 3.10 -12.05
N ASP A 194 5.61 3.38 -12.59
CA ASP A 194 6.00 2.99 -13.94
C ASP A 194 6.18 1.46 -14.07
N GLU A 195 6.92 0.83 -13.15
CA GLU A 195 7.19 -0.62 -13.18
C GLU A 195 5.92 -1.46 -13.06
N ASN A 196 4.91 -0.96 -12.34
CA ASN A 196 3.66 -1.67 -12.09
C ASN A 196 2.47 -1.13 -12.90
N ALA A 197 2.72 -0.20 -13.82
CA ALA A 197 1.69 0.48 -14.63
C ALA A 197 0.51 1.00 -13.79
N CYS A 198 0.80 1.59 -12.63
CA CYS A 198 -0.21 2.09 -11.72
C CYS A 198 -0.81 3.40 -12.25
N VAL A 199 -2.14 3.45 -12.33
CA VAL A 199 -2.88 4.62 -12.83
C VAL A 199 -3.29 5.60 -11.72
N GLU A 200 -3.28 5.12 -10.47
CA GLU A 200 -3.73 5.88 -9.30
C GLU A 200 -2.84 5.61 -8.08
N LEU A 201 -2.54 6.67 -7.34
CA LEU A 201 -1.88 6.66 -6.04
C LEU A 201 -2.90 7.00 -4.94
N ILE A 202 -3.12 6.07 -4.03
CA ILE A 202 -4.03 6.22 -2.89
C ILE A 202 -3.22 6.42 -1.62
N CYS A 203 -3.31 7.61 -1.04
CA CYS A 203 -2.68 7.96 0.23
C CYS A 203 -3.58 7.54 1.40
N LEU A 204 -3.04 6.67 2.24
CA LEU A 204 -3.64 6.19 3.47
C LEU A 204 -3.14 7.07 4.62
N GLY A 205 -4.05 7.88 5.18
CA GLY A 205 -3.76 8.78 6.29
C GLY A 205 -3.17 10.13 5.87
N ASN A 206 -3.13 11.07 6.82
CA ASN A 206 -2.66 12.43 6.57
C ASN A 206 -1.13 12.53 6.48
N ALA A 207 -0.40 11.62 7.14
CA ALA A 207 1.06 11.62 7.14
C ALA A 207 1.63 11.36 5.74
N SER A 208 1.19 10.27 5.09
CA SER A 208 1.57 9.95 3.70
C SER A 208 1.16 11.06 2.73
N ARG A 209 -0.06 11.61 2.88
CA ARG A 209 -0.56 12.73 2.07
C ARG A 209 0.34 13.97 2.15
N LYS A 210 0.80 14.34 3.36
CA LYS A 210 1.69 15.49 3.55
C LYS A 210 3.05 15.27 2.90
N LEU A 211 3.63 14.08 3.05
CA LEU A 211 4.94 13.74 2.49
C LEU A 211 4.97 13.83 0.96
N ILE A 212 3.85 13.57 0.30
CA ILE A 212 3.78 13.60 -1.16
C ILE A 212 3.11 14.84 -1.75
N ALA A 213 2.75 15.82 -0.91
CA ALA A 213 1.94 16.97 -1.34
C ALA A 213 2.61 17.74 -2.48
N ASP A 214 3.90 18.00 -2.34
CA ASP A 214 4.69 18.82 -3.26
C ASP A 214 5.39 18.01 -4.36
N LEU A 215 5.23 16.68 -4.36
CA LEU A 215 5.87 15.81 -5.34
C LEU A 215 5.21 15.93 -6.71
N ALA A 216 6.01 15.87 -7.77
CA ALA A 216 5.53 15.83 -9.15
C ALA A 216 5.29 14.38 -9.62
N ILE A 217 4.18 13.79 -9.16
CA ILE A 217 3.76 12.42 -9.50
C ILE A 217 2.75 12.45 -10.66
N PRO A 218 3.01 11.73 -11.77
CA PRO A 218 2.22 11.79 -13.01
C PRO A 218 0.99 10.86 -13.01
N CYS A 219 0.26 10.76 -11.90
CA CYS A 219 -0.94 9.92 -11.82
C CYS A 219 -2.05 10.58 -10.99
N ALA A 220 -3.27 10.04 -11.08
CA ALA A 220 -4.35 10.46 -10.20
C ALA A 220 -3.97 10.21 -8.74
N ARG A 221 -4.31 11.15 -7.85
CA ARG A 221 -4.08 11.02 -6.41
C ARG A 221 -5.40 11.06 -5.66
N ARG A 222 -5.53 10.16 -4.70
CA ARG A 222 -6.67 10.10 -3.79
C ARG A 222 -6.17 9.99 -2.36
N ALA A 223 -6.82 10.68 -1.44
CA ALA A 223 -6.51 10.57 -0.02
C ALA A 223 -7.71 10.00 0.74
N ILE A 224 -7.44 9.05 1.62
CA ILE A 224 -8.41 8.41 2.51
C ILE A 224 -7.79 8.25 3.91
N SER A 225 -8.58 7.85 4.90
CA SER A 225 -8.08 7.57 6.26
C SER A 225 -7.04 6.44 6.25
N SER A 226 -6.19 6.39 7.29
CA SER A 226 -5.19 5.32 7.43
C SER A 226 -5.88 3.98 7.68
N THR A 227 -5.21 2.87 7.36
CA THR A 227 -5.79 1.55 7.63
C THR A 227 -5.84 1.28 9.13
N ARG A 228 -4.87 1.80 9.90
CA ARG A 228 -4.86 1.75 11.37
C ARG A 228 -6.12 2.43 11.93
N ASP A 229 -6.42 3.66 11.51
CA ASP A 229 -7.64 4.37 11.95
C ASP A 229 -8.90 3.59 11.60
N MET A 230 -8.95 2.96 10.41
CA MET A 230 -10.12 2.20 9.94
C MET A 230 -10.33 0.91 10.73
N LEU A 231 -9.25 0.29 11.21
CA LEU A 231 -9.31 -0.92 12.03
C LEU A 231 -9.71 -0.59 13.47
N GLU A 232 -9.18 0.52 14.02
CA GLU A 232 -9.52 1.01 15.36
C GLU A 232 -10.94 1.57 15.43
N ASN A 233 -11.36 2.33 14.42
CA ASN A 233 -12.65 3.02 14.36
C ASN A 233 -13.44 2.60 13.10
N PRO A 234 -14.17 1.48 13.15
CA PRO A 234 -14.87 0.92 11.98
C PRO A 234 -15.85 1.88 11.30
N SER A 235 -16.46 2.80 12.06
CA SER A 235 -17.44 3.76 11.56
C SER A 235 -16.91 4.65 10.42
N ILE A 236 -15.60 4.92 10.38
CA ILE A 236 -15.00 5.78 9.35
C ILE A 236 -14.94 5.09 7.97
N LYS A 237 -15.06 3.76 7.91
CA LYS A 237 -15.01 3.01 6.65
C LYS A 237 -16.10 3.44 5.69
N GLY A 238 -17.26 3.88 6.20
CA GLY A 238 -18.35 4.38 5.37
C GLY A 238 -17.94 5.60 4.53
N ASP A 239 -17.20 6.53 5.13
CA ASP A 239 -16.72 7.73 4.42
C ASP A 239 -15.56 7.42 3.50
N VAL A 240 -14.66 6.50 3.89
CA VAL A 240 -13.61 5.98 3.00
C VAL A 240 -14.20 5.35 1.75
N TRP A 241 -15.28 4.57 1.87
CA TRP A 241 -15.93 3.97 0.70
C TRP A 241 -16.59 4.99 -0.23
N LYS A 242 -17.18 6.05 0.32
CA LYS A 242 -17.68 7.17 -0.51
C LYS A 242 -16.52 7.82 -1.25
N ALA A 243 -15.42 8.08 -0.54
CA ALA A 243 -14.23 8.69 -1.10
C ALA A 243 -13.57 7.83 -2.17
N LEU A 244 -13.60 6.50 -2.09
CA LEU A 244 -13.05 5.58 -3.09
C LEU A 244 -13.91 5.42 -4.35
N ARG A 245 -15.21 5.72 -4.27
CA ARG A 245 -16.16 5.60 -5.39
C ARG A 245 -16.31 6.88 -6.23
N ALA A 246 -15.84 8.01 -5.72
CA ALA A 246 -15.86 9.31 -6.39
C ALA A 246 -14.95 9.34 -7.63
#